data_AF-A0A920TLH6-F1
#
_entry.id   AF-A0A920TLH6-F1
#
_cell.length_a   1.000
_cell.length_b   1.000
_cell.length_c   1.000
_cell.angle_alpha   90.00
_cell.angle_beta   90.00
_cell.angle_gamma   90.00
#
_symmetry.space_group_name_H-M   'P 1'
#
loop_
_entity.id
_entity.type
_entity.pdbx_description
1 polymer ?
#
loop_
_entity_poly.entity_id
_entity_poly.type
_entity_poly.pdbx_seq_one_letter_code
_entity_poly.pdbx_strand_id
1 'polypeptide(L)'
;MAIDKTGYSVGEDISLALDVAASEIYDGNRYKLASENKSFSPDQMIQYYQKLVDKYPIVSIEDGLSENDWQGWVAMNNELGNKVQIVGDDLTVTNIDRLQKAIDLQAMNAIFKKIKSDRHTYGDAQYN
;
A
#
# COMPACT_ATOMS: atom_id res chain seq x y z
N MET A 1 -22.24 -2.16 -7.86
CA MET A 1 -21.43 -2.94 -6.89
C MET A 1 -22.36 -3.71 -5.94
N ALA A 2 -21.85 -4.67 -5.17
CA ALA A 2 -22.69 -5.37 -4.17
C ALA A 2 -23.28 -4.39 -3.13
N ILE A 3 -22.54 -3.32 -2.82
CA ILE A 3 -22.95 -2.25 -1.91
C ILE A 3 -24.23 -1.54 -2.40
N ASP A 4 -24.40 -1.32 -3.70
CA ASP A 4 -25.60 -0.67 -4.26
C ASP A 4 -26.90 -1.48 -4.03
N LYS A 5 -26.78 -2.75 -3.67
CA LYS A 5 -27.93 -3.61 -3.30
C LYS A 5 -28.22 -3.57 -1.80
N THR A 6 -27.43 -2.82 -1.04
CA THR A 6 -27.61 -2.59 0.40
C THR A 6 -28.23 -1.22 0.63
N GLY A 7 -28.58 -0.91 1.88
CA GLY A 7 -29.00 0.43 2.29
C GLY A 7 -27.85 1.38 2.63
N TYR A 8 -26.60 0.98 2.41
CA TYR A 8 -25.41 1.77 2.74
C TYR A 8 -24.97 2.66 1.58
N SER A 9 -24.56 3.88 1.92
CA SER A 9 -24.03 4.89 1.00
C SER A 9 -22.54 4.63 0.71
N VAL A 10 -22.20 4.54 -0.57
CA VAL A 10 -20.81 4.41 -1.04
C VAL A 10 -20.04 5.71 -0.79
N GLY A 11 -18.86 5.62 -0.18
CA GLY A 11 -18.00 6.75 0.14
C GLY A 11 -18.34 7.45 1.47
N GLU A 12 -19.53 7.22 2.03
CA GLU A 12 -19.92 7.72 3.35
C GLU A 12 -19.90 6.58 4.40
N ASP A 13 -20.66 5.50 4.13
CA ASP A 13 -20.74 4.35 5.03
C ASP A 13 -19.67 3.30 4.71
N ILE A 14 -19.35 3.13 3.42
CA ILE A 14 -18.43 2.10 2.94
C ILE A 14 -17.51 2.66 1.85
N SER A 15 -16.20 2.48 2.05
CA SER A 15 -15.15 2.75 1.06
C SER A 15 -14.35 1.48 0.76
N LEU A 16 -13.53 1.54 -0.29
CA LEU A 16 -12.68 0.43 -0.71
C LEU A 16 -11.21 0.68 -0.33
N ALA A 17 -10.51 -0.41 -0.02
CA ALA A 17 -9.05 -0.43 0.11
C ALA A 17 -8.52 -1.57 -0.76
N LEU A 18 -7.31 -1.38 -1.31
CA LEU A 18 -6.62 -2.37 -2.11
C LEU A 18 -5.34 -2.79 -1.40
N ASP A 19 -5.09 -4.09 -1.30
CA ASP A 19 -3.76 -4.66 -1.09
C ASP A 19 -3.35 -5.30 -2.41
N VAL A 20 -2.32 -4.73 -3.05
CA VAL A 20 -1.90 -5.15 -4.39
C VAL A 20 -0.76 -6.17 -4.32
N ALA A 21 0.03 -6.16 -3.24
CA ALA A 21 1.27 -6.93 -3.12
C ALA A 21 2.12 -6.85 -4.41
N ALA A 22 2.36 -5.63 -4.91
CA ALA A 22 2.84 -5.43 -6.28
C ALA A 22 4.24 -6.01 -6.55
N SER A 23 5.02 -6.28 -5.51
CA SER A 23 6.28 -7.04 -5.59
C SER A 23 6.09 -8.40 -6.27
N GLU A 24 4.98 -9.09 -6.01
CA GLU A 24 4.69 -10.43 -6.56
C GLU A 24 4.41 -10.43 -8.06
N ILE A 25 4.04 -9.28 -8.61
CA ILE A 25 3.75 -9.09 -10.03
C ILE A 25 4.83 -8.29 -10.76
N TYR A 26 5.90 -7.90 -10.07
CA TYR A 26 7.01 -7.15 -10.65
C TYR A 26 8.14 -8.07 -11.10
N ASP A 27 8.60 -7.94 -12.35
CA ASP A 27 9.65 -8.81 -12.92
C ASP A 27 11.06 -8.20 -12.89
N GLY A 28 11.25 -7.09 -12.18
CA GLY A 28 12.49 -6.30 -12.19
C GLY A 28 12.49 -5.16 -13.21
N ASN A 29 11.48 -5.07 -14.07
CA ASN A 29 11.32 -3.98 -15.02
C ASN A 29 9.85 -3.49 -15.10
N ARG A 30 8.88 -4.40 -15.10
CA ARG A 30 7.46 -4.11 -15.33
C ARG A 30 6.55 -4.87 -14.37
N TYR A 31 5.40 -4.28 -14.10
CA TYR A 31 4.29 -4.90 -13.36
C TYR A 31 3.39 -5.69 -14.31
N LYS A 32 3.15 -6.98 -14.04
CA LYS A 32 2.39 -7.89 -14.92
C LYS A 32 1.04 -8.25 -14.31
N LEU A 33 -0.03 -7.66 -14.86
CA LEU A 33 -1.40 -8.05 -14.53
C LEU A 33 -1.84 -9.19 -15.46
N ALA A 34 -1.51 -10.43 -15.08
CA ALA A 34 -1.79 -11.61 -15.88
C ALA A 34 -3.29 -11.80 -16.19
N SER A 35 -4.16 -11.49 -15.23
CA SER A 35 -5.63 -11.55 -15.39
C SER A 35 -6.17 -10.62 -16.48
N GLU A 36 -5.46 -9.52 -16.74
CA GLU A 36 -5.83 -8.54 -17.77
C GLU A 36 -4.98 -8.65 -19.04
N ASN A 37 -4.01 -9.57 -19.08
CA ASN A 37 -2.98 -9.65 -20.11
C ASN A 37 -2.29 -8.29 -20.38
N LYS A 38 -1.97 -7.56 -19.30
CA LYS A 38 -1.34 -6.24 -19.35
C LYS A 38 0.00 -6.23 -18.64
N SER A 39 0.87 -5.34 -19.09
CA SER A 39 2.16 -5.07 -18.46
C SER A 39 2.42 -3.57 -18.42
N PHE A 40 2.81 -3.05 -17.26
CA PHE A 40 2.98 -1.63 -17.00
C PHE A 40 4.40 -1.30 -16.55
N SER A 41 4.96 -0.18 -17.02
CA SER A 41 6.07 0.47 -16.32
C SER A 41 5.58 1.03 -14.97
N PRO A 42 6.48 1.42 -14.05
CA PRO A 42 6.09 2.10 -12.81
C PRO A 42 5.11 3.26 -13.01
N ASP A 43 5.41 4.21 -13.90
CA ASP A 43 4.53 5.35 -14.20
C ASP A 43 3.16 4.91 -14.73
N GLN A 44 3.13 3.88 -15.58
CA GLN A 44 1.86 3.35 -16.11
C GLN A 44 1.03 2.67 -15.02
N MET A 45 1.69 2.04 -14.04
CA MET A 45 1.02 1.43 -12.88
C MET A 45 0.39 2.51 -12.00
N ILE A 46 1.11 3.61 -11.74
CA ILE A 46 0.57 4.77 -10.99
C ILE A 46 -0.63 5.37 -11.72
N GLN A 47 -0.54 5.57 -13.03
CA GLN A 47 -1.67 6.04 -13.85
C GLN A 47 -2.86 5.08 -13.83
N TYR A 48 -2.60 3.77 -13.76
CA TYR A 48 -3.64 2.77 -13.62
C TYR A 48 -4.36 2.92 -12.27
N TYR A 49 -3.63 3.13 -11.17
CA TYR A 49 -4.23 3.43 -9.87
C TYR A 49 -5.02 4.73 -9.86
N GLN A 50 -4.50 5.81 -10.45
CA GLN A 50 -5.24 7.08 -10.56
C GLN A 50 -6.61 6.86 -11.22
N LYS A 51 -6.66 6.10 -12.32
CA LYS A 51 -7.94 5.77 -12.99
C LYS A 51 -8.88 4.94 -12.12
N LEU A 52 -8.35 4.06 -11.27
CA LEU A 52 -9.18 3.31 -10.32
C LEU A 52 -9.73 4.21 -9.21
N VAL A 53 -8.89 5.07 -8.63
CA VAL A 53 -9.26 6.03 -7.59
C VAL A 53 -10.29 7.03 -8.09
N ASP A 54 -10.20 7.48 -9.34
CA ASP A 54 -11.20 8.38 -9.93
C ASP A 54 -12.55 7.70 -10.21
N LYS A 55 -12.55 6.36 -10.37
CA LYS A 55 -13.74 5.60 -10.76
C LYS A 55 -14.46 4.95 -9.57
N TYR A 56 -13.72 4.62 -8.52
CA TYR A 56 -14.21 3.87 -7.37
C TYR A 56 -13.85 4.60 -6.08
N PRO A 57 -14.62 4.40 -4.99
CA PRO A 57 -14.38 5.03 -3.68
C PRO A 57 -13.18 4.41 -2.94
N ILE A 58 -12.03 4.32 -3.62
CA ILE A 58 -10.80 3.76 -3.05
C ILE A 58 -10.18 4.84 -2.17
N VAL A 59 -10.00 4.53 -0.90
CA VAL A 59 -9.40 5.45 0.10
C VAL A 59 -8.03 5.01 0.57
N SER A 60 -7.60 3.78 0.23
CA SER A 60 -6.30 3.23 0.62
C SER A 60 -5.76 2.26 -0.42
N ILE A 61 -4.45 2.34 -0.69
CA ILE A 61 -3.69 1.40 -1.51
C ILE A 61 -2.46 0.96 -0.73
N GLU A 62 -2.37 -0.33 -0.48
CA GLU A 62 -1.27 -1.02 0.19
C GLU A 62 -0.39 -1.72 -0.84
N ASP A 63 0.93 -1.57 -0.68
CA ASP A 63 1.99 -2.15 -1.51
C ASP A 63 1.72 -2.06 -3.02
N GLY A 64 1.34 -0.85 -3.45
CA GLY A 64 1.00 -0.56 -4.84
C GLY A 64 2.19 -0.67 -5.82
N LEU A 65 3.42 -0.66 -5.32
CA LEU A 65 4.63 -0.81 -6.14
C LEU A 65 5.59 -1.77 -5.46
N SER A 66 6.55 -2.29 -6.22
CA SER A 66 7.57 -3.20 -5.69
C SER A 66 8.30 -2.54 -4.51
N GLU A 67 8.64 -3.31 -3.49
CA GLU A 67 9.38 -2.86 -2.31
C GLU A 67 10.72 -2.16 -2.63
N ASN A 68 11.28 -2.39 -3.82
CA ASN A 68 12.57 -1.81 -4.24
C ASN A 68 12.41 -0.61 -5.20
N ASP A 69 11.19 -0.28 -5.62
CA ASP A 69 10.87 0.82 -6.54
C ASP A 69 10.74 2.17 -5.81
N TRP A 70 11.80 2.61 -5.13
CA TRP A 70 11.77 3.83 -4.32
C TRP A 70 11.37 5.08 -5.10
N GLN A 71 11.78 5.18 -6.37
CA GLN A 71 11.39 6.32 -7.22
C GLN A 71 9.91 6.28 -7.53
N GLY A 72 9.37 5.09 -7.87
CA GLY A 72 7.95 4.89 -8.08
C GLY A 72 7.12 5.21 -6.84
N TRP A 73 7.54 4.78 -5.65
CA TRP A 73 6.82 5.09 -4.40
C TRP A 73 6.71 6.60 -4.14
N VAL A 74 7.80 7.34 -4.30
CA VAL A 74 7.79 8.81 -4.18
C VAL A 74 6.85 9.43 -5.23
N ALA A 75 6.92 8.98 -6.48
CA ALA A 75 6.04 9.46 -7.54
C ALA A 75 4.57 9.16 -7.24
N MET A 76 4.27 7.96 -6.75
CA MET A 76 2.92 7.52 -6.39
C MET A 76 2.36 8.36 -5.24
N ASN A 77 3.15 8.61 -4.19
CA ASN A 77 2.71 9.43 -3.06
C ASN A 77 2.52 10.90 -3.47
N ASN A 78 3.38 11.45 -4.34
CA ASN A 78 3.21 12.80 -4.86
C ASN A 78 1.92 12.95 -5.67
N GLU A 79 1.59 11.96 -6.50
CA GLU A 79 0.41 12.01 -7.38
C GLU A 79 -0.90 11.73 -6.61
N LEU A 80 -0.89 10.72 -5.72
CA LEU A 80 -2.10 10.14 -5.12
C LEU A 80 -2.24 10.38 -3.62
N GLY A 81 -1.15 10.68 -2.92
CA GLY A 81 -1.09 10.70 -1.44
C GLY A 81 -1.95 11.78 -0.78
N ASN A 82 -2.43 12.77 -1.53
CA ASN A 82 -3.38 13.77 -1.03
C ASN A 82 -4.85 13.31 -1.14
N LYS A 83 -5.13 12.23 -1.88
CA LYS A 83 -6.47 11.69 -2.12
C LYS A 83 -6.70 10.37 -1.39
N VAL A 84 -5.66 9.53 -1.30
CA VAL A 84 -5.74 8.18 -0.73
C VAL A 84 -4.57 7.91 0.20
N GLN A 85 -4.77 6.97 1.13
CA GLN A 85 -3.69 6.42 1.92
C GLN A 85 -2.80 5.54 1.02
N ILE A 86 -1.50 5.77 1.10
CA ILE A 86 -0.43 5.01 0.45
C ILE A 86 0.28 4.27 1.58
N VAL A 87 -0.04 2.98 1.71
CA VAL A 87 0.38 2.14 2.84
C VAL A 87 1.55 1.26 2.41
N GLY A 88 2.66 1.33 3.13
CA GLY A 88 3.77 0.39 2.96
C GLY A 88 3.76 -0.72 4.01
N ASP A 89 3.73 -1.98 3.57
CA ASP A 89 3.98 -3.18 4.38
C ASP A 89 5.38 -3.73 4.04
N ASP A 90 5.54 -4.33 2.86
CA ASP A 90 6.82 -4.86 2.37
C ASP A 90 7.82 -3.73 2.07
N LEU A 91 7.36 -2.52 1.75
CA LEU A 91 8.27 -1.37 1.62
C LEU A 91 9.11 -1.16 2.88
N THR A 92 8.55 -1.40 4.06
CA THR A 92 9.22 -1.15 5.33
C THR A 92 9.72 -2.42 6.02
N VAL A 93 9.17 -3.61 5.75
CA VAL A 93 9.53 -4.93 6.34
C VAL A 93 9.77 -4.91 7.86
N THR A 94 9.15 -4.01 8.62
CA THR A 94 9.47 -3.78 10.05
C THR A 94 10.96 -3.43 10.30
N ASN A 95 11.63 -2.83 9.32
CA ASN A 95 13.01 -2.36 9.37
C ASN A 95 13.04 -0.84 9.55
N ILE A 96 13.70 -0.39 10.63
CA ILE A 96 13.75 1.02 11.03
C ILE A 96 14.45 1.89 9.97
N ASP A 97 15.52 1.39 9.34
CA ASP A 97 16.27 2.16 8.34
C ASP A 97 15.43 2.39 7.07
N ARG A 98 14.66 1.38 6.66
CA ARG A 98 13.75 1.52 5.52
C ARG A 98 12.57 2.44 5.84
N LEU A 99 12.04 2.36 7.05
CA LEU A 99 11.02 3.30 7.51
C LEU A 99 11.55 4.74 7.52
N GLN A 100 12.75 4.96 8.07
CA GLN A 100 13.37 6.28 8.09
C GLN A 100 13.57 6.80 6.67
N LYS A 101 14.09 5.96 5.76
CA LYS A 101 14.22 6.31 4.35
C LYS A 101 12.88 6.68 3.70
N ALA A 102 11.81 5.95 4.00
CA ALA A 102 10.48 6.24 3.48
C ALA A 102 9.94 7.60 3.98
N ILE A 103 10.22 7.93 5.24
CA ILE A 103 9.90 9.24 5.82
C ILE A 103 10.71 10.35 5.13
N ASP A 104 12.03 10.18 5.02
CA ASP A 104 12.95 11.17 4.45
C ASP A 104 12.62 11.49 2.99
N LEU A 105 12.22 10.46 2.23
CA LEU A 105 11.85 10.59 0.82
C LEU A 105 10.37 10.96 0.61
N GLN A 106 9.56 10.99 1.67
CA GLN A 106 8.10 11.12 1.56
C GLN A 106 7.50 10.08 0.60
N ALA A 107 7.94 8.83 0.72
CA ALA A 107 7.59 7.74 -0.20
C ALA A 107 6.19 7.14 0.04
N MET A 108 5.61 7.38 1.22
CA MET A 108 4.30 6.87 1.64
C MET A 108 3.69 7.81 2.69
N ASN A 109 2.41 7.65 3.02
CA ASN A 109 1.73 8.46 4.03
C ASN A 109 1.05 7.63 5.14
N ALA A 110 1.12 6.29 5.07
CA ALA A 110 0.64 5.37 6.07
C ALA A 110 1.54 4.12 6.14
N ILE A 111 1.53 3.41 7.27
CA ILE A 111 2.33 2.20 7.51
C ILE A 111 1.44 1.07 7.99
N PHE A 112 1.66 -0.14 7.47
CA PHE A 112 1.03 -1.34 8.01
C PHE A 112 1.87 -1.90 9.15
N LYS A 113 1.34 -1.86 10.38
CA LYS A 113 2.06 -2.33 11.58
C LYS A 113 1.67 -3.76 11.92
N LYS A 114 2.49 -4.74 11.49
CA LYS A 114 2.40 -6.12 11.98
C LYS A 114 2.92 -6.20 13.41
N ILE A 115 2.02 -6.33 14.39
CA ILE A 115 2.39 -6.66 15.76
C ILE A 115 2.70 -8.16 15.79
N LYS A 116 3.98 -8.53 15.91
CA LYS A 116 4.32 -9.88 16.37
C LYS A 116 3.88 -9.95 17.83
N SER A 117 2.93 -10.83 18.14
CA SER A 117 2.66 -11.19 19.52
C SER A 117 3.91 -11.90 20.04
N ASP A 118 4.79 -11.18 20.70
CA ASP A 118 5.83 -11.80 21.49
C ASP A 118 5.12 -12.59 22.59
N ARG A 119 4.95 -13.91 22.43
CA ARG A 119 4.62 -14.80 23.57
C ARG A 119 5.83 -14.94 24.50
N HIS A 120 6.58 -13.88 24.75
CA HIS A 120 7.83 -13.91 25.54
C HIS A 120 8.09 -12.64 26.37
N THR A 121 7.06 -11.87 26.74
CA THR A 121 7.21 -10.77 27.70
C THR A 121 6.13 -10.79 28.77
N TYR A 122 6.00 -11.92 29.46
CA TYR A 122 5.49 -11.98 30.85
C TYR A 122 6.23 -13.09 31.57
N GLY A 123 7.33 -12.73 32.23
CA GLY A 123 8.13 -13.65 33.02
C GLY A 123 9.56 -13.14 33.09
N ASP A 124 9.79 -12.16 33.96
CA ASP A 124 11.01 -11.99 34.76
C ASP A 124 10.96 -10.61 35.45
N ALA A 125 9.96 -10.45 36.32
CA ALA A 125 10.08 -9.56 37.47
C ALA A 125 10.49 -10.41 38.66
N GLN A 126 11.77 -10.81 38.69
CA GLN A 126 12.40 -11.32 39.90
C GLN A 126 13.04 -10.12 40.61
N TYR A 127 12.51 -9.82 41.79
CA TYR A 127 13.17 -8.99 42.81
C TYR A 127 14.61 -9.46 43.03
N ASN A 128 15.57 -8.54 43.00
CA ASN A 128 16.72 -8.47 43.91
C ASN A 128 17.30 -7.06 43.88
#